data_AF-A0A7X7XZC3-F1
#
_entry.id   AF-A0A7X7XZC3-F1
#
_cell.length_a   1.000
_cell.length_b   1.000
_cell.length_c   1.000
_cell.angle_alpha   90.00
_cell.angle_beta   90.00
_cell.angle_gamma   90.00
#
_symmetry.space_group_name_H-M   'P 1'
#
loop_
_entity.id
_entity.type
_entity.pdbx_description
1 polymer ?
#
loop_
_entity_poly.entity_id
_entity_poly.type
_entity_poly.pdbx_seq_one_letter_code
_entity_poly.pdbx_strand_id
1 'polypeptide(L)'
;MQKERLQEILESHKKWLRGKDGKRADLRCVDLRDADLRWADLKWVDLRWADLRGARLKDANLKDADLRCVDLRGADLDYSSFPLWCGSFDIIVDERLIRQLCYHIAKLKYAGNDSDIKTLLESDVFKSVANKFHRVEECGAV
;
A
#
# COMPACT_ATOMS: atom_id res chain seq x y z
N MET A 1 -5.02 5.97 17.93
CA MET A 1 -4.09 5.39 18.95
C MET A 1 -3.11 6.47 19.42
N GLN A 2 -2.52 6.38 20.62
CA GLN A 2 -1.45 7.30 21.05
C GLN A 2 -0.17 7.08 20.23
N LYS A 3 0.53 8.17 19.87
CA LYS A 3 1.69 8.15 18.97
C LYS A 3 2.86 7.35 19.56
N GLU A 4 3.10 7.50 20.86
CA GLU A 4 4.17 6.83 21.60
C GLU A 4 3.97 5.32 21.57
N ARG A 5 2.72 4.86 21.83
CA ARG A 5 2.36 3.45 21.76
C ARG A 5 2.54 2.87 20.35
N LEU A 6 2.21 3.63 19.31
CA LEU A 6 2.46 3.20 17.93
C LEU A 6 3.96 3.01 17.68
N GLN A 7 4.79 3.96 18.12
CA GLN A 7 6.24 3.87 17.96
C GLN A 7 6.84 2.66 18.71
N GLU A 8 6.38 2.38 19.93
CA GLU A 8 6.81 1.19 20.68
C GLU A 8 6.50 -0.11 19.94
N ILE A 9 5.29 -0.22 19.36
CA ILE A 9 4.90 -1.39 18.57
C ILE A 9 5.79 -1.52 17.33
N LEU A 10 6.01 -0.43 16.61
CA LEU A 10 6.85 -0.43 15.41
C LEU A 10 8.32 -0.77 15.70
N GLU A 11 8.87 -0.28 16.81
CA GLU A 11 10.23 -0.61 17.22
C GLU A 11 10.36 -2.07 17.68
N SER A 12 9.35 -2.61 18.38
CA SER A 12 9.30 -4.03 18.71
C SER A 12 9.25 -4.90 17.45
N HIS A 13 8.45 -4.48 16.45
CA HIS A 13 8.33 -5.15 15.18
C HIS A 13 9.61 -5.12 14.35
N LYS A 14 10.31 -3.98 14.34
CA LYS A 14 11.60 -3.82 13.69
C LYS A 14 12.68 -4.73 14.30
N LYS A 15 12.64 -4.94 15.62
CA LYS A 15 13.51 -5.94 16.28
C LYS A 15 13.17 -7.35 15.83
N TRP A 16 11.88 -7.69 15.77
CA TRP A 16 11.41 -8.99 15.30
C TRP A 16 11.86 -9.29 13.85
N LEU A 17 11.74 -8.32 12.94
CA LEU A 17 12.18 -8.45 11.54
C LEU A 17 13.69 -8.75 11.42
N ARG A 18 14.48 -8.31 12.40
CA ARG A 18 15.94 -8.54 12.47
C ARG A 18 16.31 -9.85 13.18
N GLY A 19 15.34 -10.69 13.53
CA GLY A 19 15.55 -11.91 14.30
C GLY A 19 16.02 -11.66 15.74
N LYS A 20 15.70 -10.49 16.29
CA LYS A 20 16.02 -10.11 17.68
C LYS A 20 14.79 -10.24 18.58
N ASP A 21 15.01 -9.99 19.86
CA ASP A 21 13.97 -10.03 20.89
C ASP A 21 12.94 -8.90 20.70
N GLY A 22 11.91 -9.21 19.92
CA GLY A 22 10.85 -8.31 19.50
C GLY A 22 9.61 -9.10 19.06
N LYS A 23 8.49 -8.41 18.86
CA LYS A 23 7.22 -9.04 18.50
C LYS A 23 6.72 -8.55 17.15
N ARG A 24 6.17 -9.44 16.33
CA ARG A 24 5.40 -9.08 15.15
C ARG A 24 4.28 -8.11 15.56
N ALA A 25 4.13 -6.99 14.87
CA ALA A 25 3.09 -6.03 15.20
C ALA A 25 1.70 -6.59 14.86
N ASP A 26 0.79 -6.41 15.82
CA ASP A 26 -0.64 -6.65 15.68
C ASP A 26 -1.33 -5.30 15.82
N LEU A 27 -1.86 -4.80 14.70
CA LEU A 27 -2.55 -3.52 14.58
C LEU A 27 -3.99 -3.71 14.11
N ARG A 28 -4.58 -4.88 14.37
CA ARG A 28 -5.98 -5.16 14.02
C ARG A 28 -6.94 -4.21 14.71
N CYS A 29 -7.94 -3.75 13.96
CA CYS A 29 -9.00 -2.86 14.45
C CYS A 29 -8.47 -1.54 15.07
N VAL A 30 -7.23 -1.14 14.79
CA VAL A 30 -6.63 0.07 15.37
C VAL A 30 -7.02 1.29 14.55
N ASP A 31 -7.36 2.38 15.25
CA ASP A 31 -7.48 3.71 14.65
C ASP A 31 -6.09 4.34 14.43
N LEU A 32 -5.69 4.38 13.16
CA LEU A 32 -4.45 4.94 12.61
C LEU A 32 -4.73 6.11 11.66
N ARG A 33 -5.88 6.78 11.80
CA ARG A 33 -6.20 7.95 10.98
C ARG A 33 -5.13 9.02 11.08
N ASP A 34 -4.77 9.59 9.93
CA ASP A 34 -3.75 10.63 9.78
C ASP A 34 -2.37 10.26 10.36
N ALA A 35 -2.13 8.97 10.66
CA ALA A 35 -0.87 8.52 11.25
C ALA A 35 0.29 8.72 10.27
N ASP A 36 1.43 9.18 10.80
CA ASP A 36 2.66 9.27 10.03
C ASP A 36 3.40 7.93 10.09
N LEU A 37 3.27 7.17 9.00
CA LEU A 37 3.88 5.84 8.80
C LEU A 37 4.87 5.86 7.63
N ARG A 38 5.36 7.05 7.24
CA ARG A 38 6.34 7.18 6.15
C ARG A 38 7.58 6.36 6.49
N TRP A 39 8.09 5.62 5.50
CA TRP A 39 9.27 4.75 5.65
C TRP A 39 9.13 3.61 6.67
N ALA A 40 7.92 3.35 7.19
CA ALA A 40 7.71 2.28 8.16
C ALA A 40 7.91 0.91 7.51
N ASP A 41 8.66 0.03 8.19
CA ASP A 41 8.74 -1.38 7.81
C ASP A 41 7.56 -2.12 8.45
N LEU A 42 6.48 -2.26 7.68
CA LEU A 42 5.23 -2.91 8.07
C LEU A 42 5.13 -4.32 7.47
N LYS A 43 6.28 -4.92 7.14
CA LYS A 43 6.33 -6.25 6.55
C LYS A 43 5.71 -7.27 7.48
N TRP A 44 4.79 -8.09 6.97
CA TRP A 44 4.04 -9.07 7.78
C TRP A 44 3.12 -8.47 8.84
N VAL A 45 2.89 -7.16 8.95
CA VAL A 45 1.99 -6.66 10.00
C VAL A 45 0.55 -7.14 9.78
N ASP A 46 -0.15 -7.48 10.86
CA ASP A 46 -1.59 -7.75 10.81
C ASP A 46 -2.35 -6.43 11.02
N LEU A 47 -2.92 -5.90 9.95
CA LEU A 47 -3.65 -4.62 9.93
C LEU A 47 -5.15 -4.82 9.76
N ARG A 48 -5.67 -6.05 9.84
CA ARG A 48 -7.07 -6.32 9.50
C ARG A 48 -8.03 -5.41 10.24
N TRP A 49 -8.99 -4.84 9.52
CA TRP A 49 -10.00 -3.92 10.07
C TRP A 49 -9.45 -2.59 10.64
N ALA A 50 -8.18 -2.26 10.40
CA ALA A 50 -7.63 -0.98 10.82
C ALA A 50 -8.20 0.19 10.00
N ASP A 51 -8.31 1.35 10.64
CA ASP A 51 -8.70 2.60 9.99
C ASP A 51 -7.43 3.43 9.70
N LEU A 52 -7.02 3.46 8.44
CA LEU A 52 -5.84 4.18 7.95
C LEU A 52 -6.23 5.40 7.11
N ARG A 53 -7.45 5.94 7.28
CA ARG A 53 -7.88 7.10 6.51
C ARG A 53 -6.93 8.29 6.71
N GLY A 54 -6.49 8.91 5.61
CA GLY A 54 -5.54 10.02 5.64
C GLY A 54 -4.11 9.68 6.10
N ALA A 55 -3.81 8.42 6.41
CA ALA A 55 -2.48 8.02 6.88
C ALA A 55 -1.40 8.29 5.81
N ARG A 56 -0.21 8.69 6.26
CA ARG A 56 0.95 8.96 5.39
C ARG A 56 1.81 7.71 5.33
N LEU A 57 1.69 6.94 4.25
CA LEU A 57 2.39 5.66 4.02
C LEU A 57 3.46 5.77 2.92
N LYS A 58 3.83 6.98 2.52
CA LYS A 58 4.87 7.19 1.51
C LYS A 58 6.15 6.41 1.84
N ASP A 59 6.62 5.62 0.88
CA ASP A 59 7.79 4.73 1.00
C ASP A 59 7.70 3.65 2.11
N ALA A 60 6.51 3.36 2.64
CA ALA A 60 6.31 2.30 3.63
C ALA A 60 6.38 0.90 2.98
N ASN A 61 6.95 -0.06 3.69
CA ASN A 61 7.02 -1.45 3.25
C ASN A 61 5.84 -2.26 3.82
N LEU A 62 4.76 -2.43 3.05
CA LEU A 62 3.60 -3.26 3.42
C LEU A 62 3.68 -4.69 2.85
N LYS A 63 4.88 -5.15 2.44
CA LYS A 63 5.03 -6.48 1.84
C LYS A 63 4.56 -7.55 2.82
N ASP A 64 3.74 -8.48 2.34
CA ASP A 64 3.18 -9.59 3.13
C ASP A 64 2.32 -9.16 4.35
N ALA A 65 1.93 -7.88 4.43
CA ALA A 65 0.97 -7.41 5.43
C ALA A 65 -0.44 -7.96 5.14
N ASP A 66 -1.23 -8.17 6.19
CA ASP A 66 -2.64 -8.55 6.09
C ASP A 66 -3.51 -7.28 6.16
N LEU A 67 -3.99 -6.85 4.99
CA LEU A 67 -4.76 -5.61 4.83
C LEU A 67 -6.28 -5.86 4.72
N ARG A 68 -6.76 -7.07 5.01
CA ARG A 68 -8.19 -7.37 4.84
C ARG A 68 -9.06 -6.44 5.68
N CYS A 69 -10.04 -5.85 5.02
CA CYS A 69 -11.00 -4.90 5.53
C CYS A 69 -10.38 -3.60 6.09
N VAL A 70 -9.19 -3.21 5.65
CA VAL A 70 -8.57 -1.91 6.00
C VAL A 70 -9.23 -0.78 5.22
N ASP A 71 -9.44 0.36 5.89
CA ASP A 71 -9.85 1.60 5.23
C ASP A 71 -8.66 2.52 4.94
N LEU A 72 -8.33 2.66 3.65
CA LEU A 72 -7.22 3.47 3.14
C LEU A 72 -7.68 4.79 2.51
N ARG A 73 -8.97 5.17 2.58
CA ARG A 73 -9.44 6.40 1.91
C ARG A 73 -8.62 7.61 2.36
N GLY A 74 -8.12 8.39 1.41
CA GLY A 74 -7.25 9.55 1.65
C GLY A 74 -5.80 9.22 2.03
N ALA A 75 -5.40 7.96 2.18
CA ALA A 75 -4.04 7.59 2.55
C ALA A 75 -3.03 7.88 1.42
N ASP A 76 -1.87 8.44 1.75
CA ASP A 76 -0.78 8.66 0.79
C ASP A 76 0.08 7.39 0.68
N LEU A 77 0.00 6.70 -0.46
CA LEU A 77 0.66 5.42 -0.72
C LEU A 77 1.82 5.53 -1.73
N ASP A 78 2.25 6.74 -2.07
CA ASP A 78 3.31 6.95 -3.05
C ASP A 78 4.57 6.15 -2.67
N TYR A 79 5.10 5.37 -3.62
CA TYR A 79 6.28 4.49 -3.44
C TYR A 79 6.16 3.41 -2.34
N SER A 80 5.00 3.24 -1.71
CA SER A 80 4.78 2.14 -0.77
C SER A 80 4.76 0.79 -1.49
N SER A 81 5.27 -0.27 -0.85
CA SER A 81 5.23 -1.61 -1.43
C SER A 81 3.98 -2.36 -0.96
N PHE A 82 3.09 -2.76 -1.87
CA PHE A 82 1.87 -3.49 -1.53
C PHE A 82 2.06 -5.01 -1.36
N PRO A 83 1.23 -5.70 -0.55
CA PRO A 83 1.23 -7.15 -0.47
C PRO A 83 0.81 -7.79 -1.81
N LEU A 84 1.53 -8.83 -2.24
CA LEU A 84 1.33 -9.54 -3.52
C LEU A 84 0.60 -10.89 -3.38
N TRP A 85 0.05 -11.21 -2.20
CA TRP A 85 -0.64 -12.49 -2.00
C TRP A 85 -2.15 -12.38 -2.28
N CYS A 86 -2.73 -13.42 -2.89
CA CYS A 86 -4.15 -13.44 -3.21
C CYS A 86 -4.97 -13.36 -1.91
N GLY A 87 -5.82 -12.35 -1.78
CA GLY A 87 -6.66 -12.12 -0.60
C GLY A 87 -6.44 -10.78 0.10
N SER A 88 -5.36 -10.04 -0.17
CA SER A 88 -5.09 -8.72 0.45
C SER A 88 -5.79 -7.54 -0.26
N PHE A 89 -6.68 -7.80 -1.22
CA PHE A 89 -7.40 -6.77 -1.99
C PHE A 89 -8.78 -6.44 -1.45
N ASP A 90 -9.22 -7.07 -0.35
CA ASP A 90 -10.41 -6.62 0.37
C ASP A 90 -10.08 -5.36 1.17
N ILE A 91 -9.83 -4.25 0.48
CA ILE A 91 -9.50 -2.95 1.06
C ILE A 91 -10.56 -1.93 0.65
N ILE A 92 -10.86 -0.99 1.54
CA ILE A 92 -11.71 0.15 1.22
C ILE A 92 -10.79 1.29 0.76
N VAL A 93 -10.94 1.69 -0.50
CA VAL A 93 -10.15 2.74 -1.14
C VAL A 93 -11.05 3.78 -1.78
N ASP A 94 -10.55 4.99 -1.94
CA ASP A 94 -11.22 6.03 -2.71
C ASP A 94 -10.86 5.93 -4.21
N GLU A 95 -11.54 6.73 -5.03
CA GLU A 95 -11.31 6.78 -6.46
C GLU A 95 -9.84 7.12 -6.81
N ARG A 96 -9.20 8.02 -6.06
CA ARG A 96 -7.79 8.41 -6.27
C ARG A 96 -6.85 7.22 -6.07
N LEU A 97 -7.09 6.39 -5.06
CA LEU A 97 -6.26 5.21 -4.79
C LEU A 97 -6.49 4.06 -5.77
N ILE A 98 -7.73 3.80 -6.18
CA ILE A 98 -8.03 2.84 -7.26
C ILE A 98 -7.21 3.19 -8.50
N ARG A 99 -7.27 4.48 -8.85
CA ARG A 99 -6.56 5.09 -9.96
C ARG A 99 -5.03 4.94 -9.85
N GLN A 100 -4.45 5.18 -8.67
CA GLN A 100 -3.03 4.97 -8.38
C GLN A 100 -2.61 3.49 -8.53
N LEU A 101 -3.41 2.56 -8.01
CA LEU A 101 -3.14 1.13 -8.14
C LEU A 101 -3.18 0.67 -9.60
N CYS A 102 -4.17 1.13 -10.37
CA CYS A 102 -4.25 0.86 -11.81
C CYS A 102 -3.02 1.39 -12.57
N TYR A 103 -2.50 2.57 -12.22
CA TYR A 103 -1.28 3.10 -12.84
C TYR A 103 -0.07 2.21 -12.59
N HIS A 104 0.12 1.75 -11.35
CA HIS A 104 1.22 0.85 -11.02
C HIS A 104 1.11 -0.47 -11.78
N ILE A 105 -0.10 -1.02 -11.91
CA ILE A 105 -0.37 -2.22 -12.72
C ILE A 105 -0.05 -1.95 -14.20
N ALA A 106 -0.43 -0.80 -14.75
CA ALA A 106 -0.18 -0.43 -16.15
C ALA A 106 1.31 -0.26 -16.49
N LYS A 107 2.13 0.14 -15.51
CA LYS A 107 3.58 0.20 -15.68
C LYS A 107 4.29 -1.15 -15.50
N LEU A 108 3.59 -2.21 -15.08
CA LEU A 108 4.20 -3.53 -15.00
C LEU A 108 4.52 -4.06 -16.40
N LYS A 109 5.77 -4.51 -16.59
CA LYS A 109 6.14 -5.31 -17.75
C LYS A 109 5.70 -6.76 -17.50
N TYR A 110 4.67 -7.20 -18.22
CA TYR A 110 4.25 -8.59 -18.20
C TYR A 110 5.21 -9.43 -19.06
N ALA A 111 5.82 -10.46 -18.46
CA ALA A 111 6.82 -11.32 -19.11
C ALA A 111 6.28 -12.75 -19.41
N GLY A 112 4.97 -12.96 -19.32
CA GLY A 112 4.32 -14.26 -19.57
C GLY A 112 3.51 -14.29 -20.88
N ASN A 113 2.83 -15.41 -21.12
CA ASN A 113 2.11 -15.69 -22.36
C ASN A 113 0.57 -15.66 -22.21
N ASP A 114 0.04 -15.20 -21.07
CA ASP A 114 -1.40 -15.05 -20.86
C ASP A 114 -1.93 -13.92 -21.75
N SER A 115 -2.66 -14.31 -22.80
CA SER A 115 -3.21 -13.39 -23.79
C SER A 115 -4.23 -12.42 -23.20
N ASP A 116 -4.94 -12.84 -22.16
CA ASP A 116 -6.04 -12.06 -21.57
C ASP A 116 -5.46 -10.93 -20.72
N ILE A 117 -4.42 -11.23 -19.92
CA ILE A 117 -3.67 -10.22 -19.17
C ILE A 117 -3.00 -9.21 -20.11
N LYS A 118 -2.37 -9.70 -21.19
CA LYS A 118 -1.75 -8.82 -22.19
C LYS A 118 -2.78 -7.89 -22.83
N THR A 119 -3.94 -8.43 -23.21
CA THR A 119 -5.05 -7.66 -23.81
C THR A 119 -5.60 -6.61 -22.83
N LEU A 120 -5.75 -6.95 -21.54
CA LEU A 120 -6.21 -6.02 -20.51
C LEU A 120 -5.25 -4.83 -20.34
N LEU A 121 -3.94 -5.11 -20.21
CA LEU A 121 -2.90 -4.08 -20.05
C LEU A 121 -2.77 -3.20 -21.30
N GLU A 122 -3.02 -3.77 -22.48
CA GLU A 122 -2.98 -3.06 -23.74
C GLU A 122 -4.29 -2.32 -24.07
N SER A 123 -5.38 -2.55 -23.33
CA SER A 123 -6.69 -1.98 -23.61
C SER A 123 -6.73 -0.45 -23.47
N ASP A 124 -7.43 0.21 -24.40
CA ASP A 124 -7.56 1.66 -24.42
C ASP A 124 -8.26 2.21 -23.17
N VAL A 125 -9.21 1.44 -22.61
CA VAL A 125 -9.89 1.81 -21.36
C VAL A 125 -8.87 1.86 -20.21
N PHE A 126 -8.04 0.84 -20.07
CA PHE A 126 -7.05 0.77 -19.01
C PHE A 126 -5.95 1.83 -19.17
N LYS A 127 -5.44 2.01 -20.41
CA LYS A 127 -4.50 3.09 -20.75
C LYS A 127 -5.09 4.49 -20.53
N SER A 128 -6.35 4.71 -20.93
CA SER A 128 -7.04 6.00 -20.75
C SER A 128 -7.24 6.33 -19.28
N VAL A 129 -7.61 5.33 -18.47
CA VAL A 129 -7.66 5.50 -17.01
C VAL A 129 -6.26 5.82 -16.49
N ALA A 130 -5.23 5.05 -16.84
CA ALA A 130 -3.85 5.25 -16.38
C ALA A 130 -3.23 6.60 -16.79
N ASN A 131 -3.50 7.08 -18.02
CA ASN A 131 -2.93 8.33 -18.56
C ASN A 131 -3.52 9.58 -17.91
N LYS A 132 -4.70 9.50 -17.27
CA LYS A 132 -5.24 10.59 -16.45
C LYS A 132 -4.39 10.88 -15.20
N PHE A 133 -3.33 10.11 -14.95
CA PHE A 133 -2.40 10.26 -13.82
C PHE A 133 -1.05 10.85 -14.16
N HIS A 134 -0.83 11.39 -15.36
CA HIS A 134 0.34 12.23 -15.58
C HIS A 134 0.27 13.43 -14.61
N ARG A 135 0.89 13.29 -13.42
CA ARG A 135 1.13 14.38 -12.49
C ARG A 135 2.14 15.27 -13.20
N VAL A 136 1.67 16.42 -13.69
CA VAL A 136 2.46 17.42 -14.42
C VAL A 136 3.73 17.81 -13.64
N GLU A 137 3.74 17.65 -12.31
CA GLU A 137 4.86 17.99 -11.42
C GLU A 137 5.92 16.89 -11.25
N GLU A 138 5.67 15.64 -11.69
CA GLU A 138 6.65 14.54 -11.65
C GLU A 138 7.37 14.33 -13.00
N CYS A 139 7.00 15.12 -14.02
CA CYS A 139 7.79 15.27 -15.24
C CYS A 139 8.95 16.23 -14.99
N GLY A 140 10.03 15.71 -14.40
CA GLY A 140 11.35 16.26 -14.66
C GLY A 140 11.65 16.13 -16.16
N ALA A 141 11.56 17.26 -16.86
CA ALA A 141 12.15 17.59 -18.16
C ALA A 141 12.36 16.47 -19.21
N VAL A 142 11.73 16.74 -20.37
CA VAL A 142 11.91 16.17 -21.74
C VAL A 142 11.16 14.88 -22.04
#